data_AF-A0A933L7J2-F1
#
_entry.id   AF-A0A933L7J2-F1
#
_cell.length_a   1.000
_cell.length_b   1.000
_cell.length_c   1.000
_cell.angle_alpha   90.00
_cell.angle_beta   90.00
_cell.angle_gamma   90.00
#
_symmetry.space_group_name_H-M   'P 1'
#
loop_
_entity.id
_entity.type
_entity.pdbx_description
1 polymer ?
#
loop_
_entity_poly.entity_id
_entity_poly.type
_entity_poly.pdbx_seq_one_letter_code
_entity_poly.pdbx_strand_id
1 'polypeptide(L)'
;MDQYRQIYKHFFLALAVVMFSLHVNVSSAKEAYKKTPSVLKTPKPLFLKPPAIKAFGCQRKYLYEGKVLECDSNLSRDGENLRPILSQVPEALSELNIYQKNRRNIKYLSYLGTLGLTVMGLGLIFQSGKTGSEAVLIRNLVFFPGVMLAGGSFIYGFVFLTANEEHLVRAVDVYNDANSEKQIELRFTVELTF
;
A
#
# COMPACT_ATOMS: atom_id res chain seq x y z
N MET A 1 -37.83 5.61 23.64
CA MET A 1 -37.18 4.74 22.62
C MET A 1 -36.97 5.46 21.28
N ASP A 2 -37.77 6.46 20.93
CA ASP A 2 -37.67 7.13 19.62
C ASP A 2 -36.38 7.92 19.37
N GLN A 3 -35.78 8.49 20.42
CA GLN A 3 -34.53 9.26 20.29
C GLN A 3 -33.35 8.41 19.79
N TYR A 4 -33.22 7.16 20.26
CA TYR A 4 -32.19 6.24 19.79
C TYR A 4 -32.42 5.82 18.33
N ARG A 5 -33.69 5.62 17.94
CA ARG A 5 -34.05 5.23 16.56
C ARG A 5 -33.66 6.31 15.55
N GLN A 6 -33.76 7.58 15.92
CA GLN A 6 -33.31 8.71 15.11
C GLN A 6 -31.78 8.73 14.96
N ILE A 7 -31.05 8.52 16.06
CA ILE A 7 -29.58 8.48 16.06
C ILE A 7 -29.06 7.35 15.16
N TYR A 8 -29.62 6.15 15.24
CA TYR A 8 -29.24 5.03 14.38
C TYR A 8 -29.52 5.31 12.90
N LYS A 9 -30.66 5.94 12.56
CA LYS A 9 -30.97 6.33 11.18
C LYS A 9 -29.92 7.30 10.61
N HIS A 10 -29.52 8.30 11.37
CA HIS A 10 -28.51 9.26 10.93
C HIS A 10 -27.12 8.62 10.81
N PHE A 11 -26.76 7.71 11.72
CA PHE A 11 -25.51 6.97 11.65
C PHE A 11 -25.42 6.07 10.41
N PHE A 12 -26.46 5.27 10.12
CA PHE A 12 -26.48 4.43 8.92
C PHE A 12 -26.49 5.25 7.63
N LEU A 13 -27.17 6.40 7.61
CA LEU A 13 -27.13 7.31 6.47
C LEU A 13 -25.72 7.88 6.25
N ALA A 14 -25.05 8.33 7.32
CA ALA A 14 -23.68 8.84 7.25
C ALA A 14 -22.69 7.75 6.79
N LEU A 15 -22.83 6.52 7.32
CA LEU A 15 -22.01 5.38 6.91
C LEU A 15 -22.24 5.04 5.42
N ALA A 16 -23.49 5.02 4.97
CA ALA A 16 -23.83 4.78 3.57
C ALA A 16 -23.26 5.86 2.64
N VAL A 17 -23.30 7.13 3.06
CA VAL A 17 -22.69 8.25 2.31
C VAL A 17 -21.18 8.07 2.22
N VAL A 18 -20.49 7.75 3.32
CA VAL A 18 -19.04 7.50 3.31
C VAL A 18 -18.68 6.33 2.39
N MET A 19 -19.41 5.21 2.48
CA MET A 19 -19.20 4.03 1.63
C MET A 19 -19.45 4.35 0.15
N PHE A 20 -20.48 5.14 -0.15
CA PHE A 20 -20.78 5.58 -1.52
C PHE A 20 -19.71 6.54 -2.06
N SER A 21 -19.24 7.51 -1.26
CA SER A 21 -18.16 8.42 -1.64
C SER A 21 -16.83 7.71 -1.88
N LEU A 22 -16.54 6.65 -1.11
CA LEU A 22 -15.37 5.79 -1.35
C LEU A 22 -15.50 5.02 -2.68
N HIS A 23 -16.71 4.61 -3.06
CA HIS A 23 -16.96 3.94 -4.34
C HIS A 23 -16.82 4.89 -5.55
N VAL A 24 -17.31 6.13 -5.45
CA VAL A 24 -17.26 7.12 -6.53
C VAL A 24 -15.82 7.58 -6.82
N ASN A 25 -14.96 7.71 -5.80
CA ASN A 25 -13.57 8.17 -5.99
C ASN A 25 -12.66 7.16 -6.70
N VAL A 26 -12.96 5.86 -6.61
CA VAL A 26 -12.20 4.82 -7.32
C VAL A 26 -12.39 4.92 -8.85
N SER A 27 -13.50 5.50 -9.31
CA SER A 27 -13.76 5.66 -10.74
C SER A 27 -13.06 6.88 -11.36
N SER A 28 -12.79 7.94 -10.59
CA SER A 28 -12.17 9.18 -11.10
C SER A 28 -10.64 9.09 -11.24
N ALA A 29 -9.98 8.20 -10.51
CA ALA A 29 -8.52 8.00 -10.61
C ALA A 29 -8.06 7.36 -11.95
N LYS A 30 -8.98 6.94 -12.83
CA LYS A 30 -8.64 6.33 -14.13
C LYS A 30 -8.33 7.34 -15.25
N GLU A 31 -8.65 8.63 -15.10
CA GLU A 31 -8.49 9.60 -16.19
C GLU A 31 -7.22 10.48 -16.12
N ALA A 32 -6.49 10.51 -15.01
CA ALA A 32 -5.35 11.43 -14.84
C ALA A 32 -3.98 10.92 -15.36
N TYR A 33 -3.91 9.75 -16.02
CA TYR A 33 -2.64 9.20 -16.53
C TYR A 33 -2.55 9.32 -18.05
N LYS A 34 -2.62 10.54 -18.59
CA LYS A 34 -2.30 10.81 -19.99
C LYS A 34 -1.26 11.92 -20.12
N LYS A 35 -0.07 11.49 -20.54
CA LYS A 35 1.07 12.22 -21.11
C LYS A 35 1.96 13.02 -20.15
N THR A 36 3.18 12.49 -19.95
CA THR A 36 4.38 13.33 -19.83
C THR A 36 5.48 12.71 -20.71
N PRO A 37 6.09 13.47 -21.64
CA PRO A 37 7.22 12.99 -22.42
C PRO A 37 8.47 12.90 -21.55
N SER A 38 9.22 11.81 -21.68
CA SER A 38 10.47 11.55 -20.97
C SER A 38 11.61 12.40 -21.53
N VAL A 39 12.13 13.35 -20.75
CA VAL A 39 13.39 14.03 -21.04
C VAL A 39 14.52 13.25 -20.36
N LEU A 40 15.40 12.65 -21.16
CA LEU A 40 16.66 12.07 -20.68
C LEU A 40 17.57 13.22 -20.20
N LYS A 41 17.97 13.19 -18.92
CA LYS A 41 19.09 13.98 -18.40
C LYS A 41 20.22 13.03 -17.98
N THR A 42 21.41 13.34 -18.48
CA THR A 42 22.69 12.67 -18.22
C THR A 42 23.06 12.67 -16.72
N PRO A 43 23.71 11.61 -16.20
CA PRO A 43 23.99 11.48 -14.78
C PRO A 43 25.19 12.33 -14.33
N LYS A 44 25.02 12.98 -13.17
CA LYS A 44 26.07 13.68 -12.41
C LYS A 44 26.88 12.65 -11.60
N PRO A 45 28.20 12.80 -11.41
CA PRO A 45 28.99 11.84 -10.63
C PRO A 45 28.55 11.79 -9.17
N LEU A 46 28.24 10.58 -8.71
CA LEU A 46 27.81 10.25 -7.35
C LEU A 46 29.03 10.22 -6.42
N PHE A 47 29.09 11.18 -5.49
CA PHE A 47 29.80 10.97 -4.24
C PHE A 47 29.06 9.87 -3.47
N LEU A 48 29.67 8.69 -3.36
CA LEU A 48 29.16 7.56 -2.59
C LEU A 48 29.21 7.90 -1.10
N LYS A 49 28.09 8.40 -0.57
CA LYS A 49 27.85 8.39 0.88
C LYS A 49 27.80 6.92 1.33
N PRO A 50 28.51 6.50 2.39
CA PRO A 50 28.43 5.14 2.89
C PRO A 50 26.95 4.80 3.18
N PRO A 51 26.49 3.59 2.80
CA PRO A 51 25.08 3.24 2.91
C PRO A 51 24.67 3.33 4.38
N ALA A 52 23.60 4.09 4.65
CA ALA A 52 23.01 4.13 5.97
C ALA A 52 22.55 2.71 6.33
N ILE A 53 23.13 2.14 7.39
CA ILE A 53 22.75 0.83 7.91
C ILE A 53 21.28 0.92 8.35
N LYS A 54 20.38 0.31 7.59
CA LYS A 54 18.96 0.23 7.94
C LYS A 54 18.78 -0.97 8.87
N ALA A 55 18.74 -0.72 10.17
CA ALA A 55 18.63 -1.74 11.22
C ALA A 55 17.38 -2.65 11.11
N PHE A 56 16.39 -2.28 10.29
CA PHE A 56 15.23 -3.11 9.97
C PHE A 56 14.82 -2.89 8.51
N GLY A 57 15.07 -3.87 7.65
CA GLY A 57 14.63 -3.83 6.26
C GLY A 57 14.66 -5.21 5.63
N CYS A 58 13.49 -5.70 5.21
CA CYS A 58 13.47 -6.74 4.18
C CYS A 58 13.85 -6.05 2.87
N GLN A 59 15.06 -6.30 2.38
CA GLN A 59 15.47 -5.84 1.07
C GLN A 59 15.24 -6.97 0.08
N ARG A 60 14.43 -6.71 -0.94
CA ARG A 60 14.30 -7.62 -2.07
C ARG A 60 15.39 -7.29 -3.09
N LYS A 61 16.08 -8.31 -3.54
CA LYS A 61 17.13 -8.22 -4.56
C LYS A 61 16.82 -9.23 -5.65
N TYR A 62 17.13 -8.88 -6.89
CA TYR A 62 17.05 -9.79 -8.03
C TYR A 62 18.46 -10.15 -8.48
N LEU A 63 18.69 -11.41 -8.84
CA LEU A 63 19.87 -11.79 -9.61
C LEU A 63 19.45 -11.94 -11.07
N TYR A 64 20.12 -11.21 -11.96
CA TYR A 64 19.91 -11.32 -13.40
C TYR A 64 21.27 -11.26 -14.09
N GLU A 65 21.61 -12.30 -14.87
CA GLU A 65 22.93 -12.43 -15.54
C GLU A 65 24.12 -12.24 -14.56
N GLY A 66 24.00 -12.78 -13.34
CA GLY A 66 25.02 -12.66 -12.29
C GLY A 66 25.11 -11.28 -11.63
N LYS A 67 24.29 -10.30 -12.05
CA LYS A 67 24.22 -8.96 -11.45
C LYS A 67 23.10 -8.91 -10.43
N VAL A 68 23.41 -8.37 -9.25
CA VAL A 68 22.41 -8.12 -8.21
C VAL A 68 21.77 -6.75 -8.45
N LEU A 69 20.46 -6.73 -8.65
CA LEU A 69 19.66 -5.54 -8.84
C LEU A 69 18.79 -5.30 -7.62
N GLU A 70 18.76 -4.07 -7.11
CA GLU A 70 17.86 -3.70 -6.01
C GLU A 70 16.42 -3.64 -6.51
N CYS A 71 15.51 -4.35 -5.84
CA CYS A 71 14.08 -4.30 -6.14
C CYS A 71 13.42 -3.06 -5.56
N ASP A 72 13.69 -2.82 -4.28
CA ASP A 72 12.94 -1.88 -3.48
C ASP A 72 13.58 -0.50 -3.52
N SER A 73 12.79 0.49 -3.85
CA SER A 73 13.19 1.89 -3.70
C SER A 73 12.43 2.48 -2.53
N ASN A 74 13.01 3.43 -1.80
CA ASN A 74 12.31 4.15 -0.73
C ASN A 74 11.06 4.93 -1.22
N LEU A 75 10.77 4.94 -2.53
CA LEU A 75 9.93 5.94 -3.19
C LEU A 75 8.94 5.35 -4.20
N SER A 76 8.31 4.21 -3.86
CA SER A 76 7.12 3.67 -4.55
C SER A 76 7.31 3.15 -5.98
N ARG A 77 8.55 2.78 -6.32
CA ARG A 77 8.90 2.14 -7.59
C ARG A 77 9.46 0.75 -7.38
N ASP A 78 8.86 0.00 -6.44
CA ASP A 78 9.32 -1.35 -6.07
C ASP A 78 9.20 -2.26 -7.28
N GLY A 79 10.29 -2.86 -7.76
CA GLY A 79 10.28 -3.71 -8.95
C GLY A 79 10.28 -2.96 -10.29
N GLU A 80 10.29 -1.62 -10.33
CA GLU A 80 10.40 -0.89 -11.62
C GLU A 80 11.74 -1.11 -12.32
N ASN A 81 12.79 -1.45 -11.57
CA ASN A 81 14.09 -1.82 -12.15
C ASN A 81 14.01 -3.09 -13.02
N LEU A 82 12.97 -3.92 -12.86
CA LEU A 82 12.72 -5.07 -13.74
C LEU A 82 12.09 -4.68 -15.07
N ARG A 83 11.47 -3.50 -15.18
CA ARG A 83 10.70 -3.11 -16.37
C ARG A 83 11.51 -3.21 -17.68
N PRO A 84 12.77 -2.76 -17.76
CA PRO A 84 13.58 -2.88 -18.99
C PRO A 84 13.91 -4.33 -19.37
N ILE A 85 13.93 -5.24 -18.38
CA ILE A 85 14.19 -6.67 -18.59
C ILE A 85 12.89 -7.33 -19.07
N LEU A 86 11.81 -7.14 -18.31
CA LEU A 86 10.49 -7.72 -18.59
C LEU A 86 9.83 -7.13 -19.84
N SER A 87 10.26 -5.98 -20.35
CA SER A 87 9.68 -5.39 -21.58
C SER A 87 9.86 -6.26 -22.82
N GLN A 88 10.74 -7.25 -22.77
CA GLN A 88 10.92 -8.24 -23.84
C GLN A 88 9.74 -9.22 -23.92
N VAL A 89 9.02 -9.44 -22.81
CA VAL A 89 7.89 -10.37 -22.72
C VAL A 89 6.65 -9.57 -22.28
N PRO A 90 5.72 -9.23 -23.20
CA PRO A 90 4.62 -8.30 -22.90
C PRO A 90 3.69 -8.80 -21.79
N GLU A 91 3.53 -10.12 -21.65
CA GLU A 91 2.72 -10.75 -20.61
C GLU A 91 3.32 -10.52 -19.21
N ALA A 92 4.62 -10.75 -19.05
CA ALA A 92 5.35 -10.44 -17.83
C ALA A 92 5.28 -8.95 -17.46
N LEU A 93 5.42 -8.08 -18.47
CA LEU A 93 5.28 -6.64 -18.27
C LEU A 93 3.86 -6.25 -17.79
N SER A 94 2.83 -6.95 -18.27
CA SER A 94 1.44 -6.71 -17.87
C SER A 94 1.21 -7.02 -16.39
N GLU A 95 1.75 -8.13 -15.89
CA GLU A 95 1.70 -8.52 -14.48
C GLU A 95 2.44 -7.52 -13.58
N LEU A 96 3.64 -7.07 -14.01
CA LEU A 96 4.36 -6.01 -13.31
C LEU A 96 3.52 -4.70 -13.24
N ASN A 97 2.79 -4.35 -14.30
CA ASN A 97 1.93 -3.15 -14.28
C ASN A 97 0.77 -3.29 -13.27
N ILE A 98 0.20 -4.48 -13.13
CA ILE A 98 -0.83 -4.78 -12.12
C ILE A 98 -0.21 -4.61 -10.72
N TYR A 99 0.97 -5.20 -10.49
CA TYR A 99 1.72 -5.06 -9.24
C TYR A 99 1.89 -3.59 -8.83
N GLN A 100 2.38 -2.75 -9.74
CA GLN A 100 2.62 -1.32 -9.51
C GLN A 100 1.33 -0.52 -9.24
N LYS A 101 0.26 -0.85 -9.97
CA LYS A 101 -1.03 -0.19 -9.81
C LYS A 101 -1.59 -0.48 -8.41
N ASN A 102 -1.55 -1.73 -7.99
CA ASN A 102 -2.02 -2.16 -6.68
C ASN A 102 -1.15 -1.59 -5.54
N ARG A 103 0.17 -1.51 -5.72
CA ARG A 103 1.08 -0.88 -4.75
C ARG A 103 0.71 0.58 -4.46
N ARG A 104 0.26 1.33 -5.47
CA ARG A 104 -0.24 2.70 -5.29
C ARG A 104 -1.53 2.75 -4.47
N ASN A 105 -2.42 1.77 -4.63
CA ASN A 105 -3.66 1.69 -3.86
C ASN A 105 -3.40 1.44 -2.36
N ILE A 106 -2.35 0.67 -2.02
CA ILE A 106 -1.98 0.37 -0.63
C ILE A 106 -1.65 1.65 0.16
N LYS A 107 -1.06 2.67 -0.48
CA LYS A 107 -0.78 3.95 0.20
C LYS A 107 -2.04 4.60 0.77
N TYR A 108 -3.16 4.51 0.04
CA TYR A 108 -4.43 5.04 0.51
C TYR A 108 -4.94 4.30 1.75
N LEU A 109 -4.70 2.99 1.84
CA LEU A 109 -5.06 2.19 3.01
C LEU A 109 -4.26 2.60 4.25
N SER A 110 -2.97 2.91 4.09
CA SER A 110 -2.15 3.42 5.20
C SER A 110 -2.70 4.75 5.73
N TYR A 111 -3.16 5.65 4.86
CA TYR A 111 -3.80 6.90 5.30
C TYR A 111 -5.12 6.65 6.03
N LEU A 112 -5.93 5.70 5.57
CA LEU A 112 -7.14 5.30 6.28
C LEU A 112 -6.81 4.76 7.67
N GLY A 113 -5.82 3.88 7.81
CA GLY A 113 -5.39 3.38 9.12
C GLY A 113 -4.99 4.50 10.08
N THR A 114 -4.19 5.47 9.61
CA THR A 114 -3.81 6.65 10.40
C THR A 114 -5.03 7.50 10.80
N LEU A 115 -6.01 7.66 9.91
CA LEU A 115 -7.26 8.35 10.21
C LEU A 115 -8.03 7.61 11.31
N GLY A 116 -8.11 6.28 11.25
CA GLY A 116 -8.74 5.45 12.27
C GLY A 116 -8.10 5.60 13.64
N LEU A 117 -6.76 5.58 13.69
CA LEU A 117 -6.00 5.83 14.93
C LEU A 117 -6.23 7.24 15.48
N THR A 118 -6.31 8.24 14.60
CA THR A 118 -6.62 9.62 15.01
C THR A 118 -8.00 9.72 15.63
N VAL A 119 -9.01 9.13 14.98
CA VAL A 119 -10.39 9.09 15.50
C VAL A 119 -10.45 8.35 16.83
N MET A 120 -9.76 7.22 16.95
CA MET A 120 -9.63 6.47 18.20
C MET A 120 -9.03 7.33 19.31
N GLY A 121 -7.92 8.04 19.04
CA GLY A 121 -7.27 8.94 19.99
C GLY A 121 -8.17 10.10 20.42
N LEU A 122 -8.89 10.72 19.49
CA LEU A 122 -9.88 11.76 19.81
C LEU A 122 -11.00 11.22 20.69
N GLY A 123 -11.47 9.99 20.45
CA GLY A 123 -12.45 9.33 21.31
C GLY A 123 -11.97 9.20 22.75
N LEU A 124 -10.71 8.83 22.96
CA LEU A 124 -10.12 8.75 24.31
C LEU A 124 -10.04 10.13 24.98
N ILE A 125 -9.60 11.16 24.24
CA ILE A 125 -9.51 12.53 24.76
C ILE A 125 -10.89 13.04 25.17
N PHE A 126 -11.91 12.90 24.32
CA PHE A 126 -13.26 13.38 24.63
C PHE A 126 -13.94 12.57 25.75
N GLN A 127 -13.59 11.29 25.91
CA GLN A 127 -14.08 10.47 27.01
C GLN A 127 -13.48 10.89 28.36
N SER A 128 -12.26 11.43 28.40
CA SER A 128 -11.49 11.66 29.64
C SER A 128 -12.13 12.62 30.67
N GLY A 129 -13.18 13.36 30.30
CA GLY A 129 -13.93 14.25 31.20
C GLY A 129 -15.42 13.92 31.32
N LYS A 130 -15.86 12.77 30.81
CA LYS A 130 -17.28 12.39 30.73
C LYS A 130 -17.55 11.13 31.54
N THR A 131 -18.71 11.06 32.18
CA THR A 131 -19.16 9.90 32.97
C THR A 131 -20.56 9.46 32.54
N GLY A 132 -20.93 8.22 32.85
CA GLY A 132 -22.27 7.71 32.58
C GLY A 132 -22.58 7.54 31.08
N SER A 133 -23.78 7.94 30.66
CA SER A 133 -24.30 7.70 29.31
C SER A 133 -23.50 8.41 28.21
N GLU A 134 -22.97 9.61 28.47
CA GLU A 134 -22.17 10.37 27.50
C GLU A 134 -20.86 9.65 27.16
N ALA A 135 -20.18 9.09 28.17
CA ALA A 135 -18.96 8.32 27.97
C ALA A 135 -19.21 7.06 27.12
N VAL A 136 -20.32 6.36 27.38
CA VAL A 136 -20.71 5.19 26.59
C VAL A 136 -21.01 5.57 25.14
N LEU A 137 -21.68 6.70 24.92
CA LEU A 137 -21.99 7.20 23.58
C LEU A 137 -20.70 7.55 22.80
N ILE A 138 -19.77 8.27 23.42
CA ILE A 138 -18.46 8.61 22.80
C ILE A 138 -17.69 7.34 22.45
N ARG A 139 -17.63 6.37 23.37
CA ARG A 139 -16.95 5.10 23.12
C ARG A 139 -17.56 4.36 21.92
N ASN A 140 -18.89 4.34 21.82
CA ASN A 140 -19.58 3.60 20.77
C ASN A 140 -19.59 4.30 19.42
N LEU A 141 -19.59 5.64 19.38
CA LEU A 141 -19.68 6.41 18.14
C LEU A 141 -18.33 6.89 17.60
N VAL A 142 -17.30 6.98 18.45
CA VAL A 142 -16.00 7.53 18.05
C VAL A 142 -14.91 6.50 18.23
N PHE A 143 -14.74 5.97 19.45
CA PHE A 143 -13.63 5.06 19.75
C PHE A 143 -13.72 3.74 18.96
N PHE A 144 -14.84 3.01 19.07
CA PHE A 144 -14.98 1.72 18.38
C PHE A 144 -14.93 1.83 16.85
N PRO A 145 -15.57 2.83 16.21
CA PRO A 145 -15.38 3.04 14.78
C PRO A 145 -13.92 3.33 14.40
N GLY A 146 -13.20 4.11 15.21
CA GLY A 146 -11.77 4.36 15.01
C GLY A 146 -10.93 3.08 15.08
N VAL A 147 -11.16 2.24 16.10
CA VAL A 147 -10.52 0.92 16.25
C VAL A 147 -10.84 0.02 15.05
N MET A 148 -12.10 -0.06 14.65
CA MET A 148 -12.53 -0.90 13.54
C MET A 148 -11.92 -0.44 12.22
N LEU A 149 -11.82 0.86 11.99
CA LEU A 149 -11.22 1.41 10.79
C LEU A 149 -9.70 1.17 10.76
N ALA A 150 -9.01 1.37 11.88
CA ALA A 150 -7.58 1.09 12.00
C ALA A 150 -7.27 -0.42 11.85
N GLY A 151 -7.98 -1.28 12.58
CA GLY A 151 -7.79 -2.73 12.50
C GLY A 151 -8.19 -3.30 11.14
N GLY A 152 -9.32 -2.86 10.59
CA GLY A 152 -9.80 -3.30 9.28
C GLY A 152 -8.86 -2.90 8.15
N SER A 153 -8.34 -1.66 8.16
CA SER A 153 -7.37 -1.20 7.16
C SER A 153 -6.04 -1.95 7.26
N PHE A 154 -5.58 -2.31 8.47
CA PHE A 154 -4.40 -3.13 8.66
C PHE A 154 -4.57 -4.54 8.07
N ILE A 155 -5.63 -5.26 8.45
CA ILE A 155 -5.90 -6.62 7.96
C ILE A 155 -6.07 -6.61 6.44
N TYR A 156 -6.88 -5.69 5.93
CA TYR A 156 -7.10 -5.56 4.49
C TYR A 156 -5.79 -5.21 3.76
N GLY A 157 -4.99 -4.29 4.30
CA GLY A 157 -3.68 -3.94 3.74
C GLY A 157 -2.72 -5.13 3.69
N PHE A 158 -2.69 -5.96 4.74
CA PHE A 158 -1.86 -7.16 4.78
C PHE A 158 -2.28 -8.21 3.74
N VAL A 159 -3.58 -8.52 3.66
CA VAL A 159 -4.12 -9.47 2.67
C VAL A 159 -3.87 -8.95 1.24
N PHE A 160 -4.14 -7.68 1.00
CA PHE A 160 -3.95 -7.06 -0.31
C PHE A 160 -2.47 -7.00 -0.71
N LEU A 161 -1.55 -6.73 0.22
CA LEU A 161 -0.11 -6.82 -0.03
C LEU A 161 0.30 -8.23 -0.44
N THR A 162 -0.15 -9.24 0.30
CA THR A 162 0.17 -10.65 0.04
C THR A 162 -0.31 -11.08 -1.35
N ALA A 163 -1.58 -10.80 -1.67
CA ALA A 163 -2.14 -11.09 -3.00
C ALA A 163 -1.42 -10.29 -4.10
N ASN A 164 -0.96 -9.07 -3.81
CA ASN A 164 -0.25 -8.29 -4.79
C ASN A 164 1.14 -8.87 -5.11
N GLU A 165 1.84 -9.43 -4.13
CA GLU A 165 3.15 -10.05 -4.35
C GLU A 165 3.08 -11.23 -5.34
N GLU A 166 1.95 -11.92 -5.44
CA GLU A 166 1.73 -12.98 -6.44
C GLU A 166 1.89 -12.45 -7.88
N HIS A 167 1.47 -11.21 -8.17
CA HIS A 167 1.66 -10.60 -9.49
C HIS A 167 3.13 -10.36 -9.83
N LEU A 168 3.94 -10.02 -8.83
CA LEU A 168 5.37 -9.83 -9.03
C LEU A 168 6.07 -11.16 -9.30
N VAL A 169 5.71 -12.21 -8.53
CA VAL A 169 6.23 -13.56 -8.74
C VAL A 169 5.84 -14.06 -10.13
N ARG A 170 4.56 -13.95 -10.50
CA ARG A 170 4.08 -14.37 -11.83
C ARG A 170 4.75 -13.61 -12.97
N ALA A 171 5.02 -12.31 -12.80
CA ALA A 171 5.75 -11.54 -13.80
C ALA A 171 7.15 -12.11 -14.05
N VAL A 172 7.84 -12.56 -13.00
CA VAL A 172 9.15 -13.20 -13.09
C VAL A 172 9.04 -14.60 -13.72
N ASP A 173 8.07 -15.40 -13.28
CA ASP A 173 7.86 -16.76 -13.79
C ASP A 173 7.57 -16.76 -15.29
N VAL A 174 6.63 -15.91 -15.74
CA VAL A 174 6.29 -15.78 -17.17
C VAL A 174 7.49 -15.35 -18.01
N TYR A 175 8.37 -14.49 -17.47
CA TYR A 175 9.60 -14.11 -18.16
C TYR A 175 10.60 -15.26 -18.24
N ASN A 176 10.79 -15.98 -17.13
CA ASN A 176 11.72 -17.11 -17.03
C ASN A 176 11.27 -18.29 -17.91
N ASP A 177 9.97 -18.56 -18.00
CA ASP A 177 9.38 -19.57 -18.88
C ASP A 177 9.62 -19.24 -20.35
N ALA A 178 9.57 -17.95 -20.71
CA ALA A 178 9.87 -17.47 -22.05
C ALA A 178 11.38 -17.37 -22.35
N ASN A 179 12.26 -17.38 -21.33
CA ASN A 179 13.71 -17.16 -21.47
C ASN A 179 14.53 -18.14 -20.60
N SER A 180 14.84 -19.32 -21.15
CA SER A 180 15.60 -20.35 -20.43
C SER A 180 17.07 -19.99 -20.16
N GLU A 181 17.68 -19.12 -20.96
CA GLU A 181 19.09 -18.75 -20.84
C GLU A 181 19.36 -17.62 -19.83
N LYS A 182 18.36 -16.76 -19.61
CA LYS A 182 18.51 -15.49 -18.86
C LYS A 182 17.48 -15.38 -17.76
N GLN A 183 17.58 -16.27 -16.78
CA GLN A 183 16.62 -16.31 -15.69
C GLN A 183 16.84 -15.19 -14.67
N ILE A 184 15.74 -14.73 -14.10
CA ILE A 184 15.68 -13.80 -12.96
C ILE A 184 15.46 -14.64 -11.69
N GLU A 185 16.33 -14.49 -10.70
CA GLU A 185 16.20 -15.12 -9.39
C GLU A 185 15.76 -14.09 -8.34
N LEU A 186 14.69 -14.38 -7.60
CA LEU A 186 14.20 -13.58 -6.47
C LEU A 186 14.98 -13.94 -5.20
N ARG A 187 15.69 -12.97 -4.60
CA ARG A 187 16.37 -13.15 -3.31
C ARG A 187 15.83 -12.20 -2.25
N PHE A 188 15.45 -12.78 -1.12
CA PHE A 188 15.02 -12.03 0.07
C PHE A 188 16.16 -12.05 1.08
N THR A 189 16.71 -10.87 1.39
CA THR A 189 17.73 -10.75 2.45
C THR A 189 17.06 -10.14 3.68
N VAL A 190 17.03 -10.91 4.76
CA VAL A 190 16.63 -10.43 6.09
C VAL A 190 17.90 -10.23 6.89
N GLU A 191 18.38 -8.99 6.99
CA GLU A 191 19.50 -8.65 7.87
C GLU A 191 18.97 -8.55 9.31
N LEU A 192 19.27 -9.54 10.15
CA LEU A 192 19.07 -9.49 11.59
C LEU A 192 20.42 -9.14 12.24
N THR A 193 20.65 -7.86 12.51
CA THR A 193 21.73 -7.41 13.39
C THR A 193 21.25 -7.47 14.83
N PHE A 194 21.86 -8.34 15.64
CA PHE A 194 21.66 -8.42 17.10
C PHE A 194 22.58 -7.44 17.82
#